data_AF-A0A2H0RID8-F1
#
_entry.id   AF-A0A2H0RID8-F1
#
_cell.length_a   1.000
_cell.length_b   1.000
_cell.length_c   1.000
_cell.angle_alpha   90.00
_cell.angle_beta   90.00
_cell.angle_gamma   90.00
#
_symmetry.space_group_name_H-M   'P 1'
#
loop_
_entity.id
_entity.type
_entity.pdbx_description
1 polymer ?
#
loop_
_entity_poly.entity_id
_entity_poly.type
_entity_poly.pdbx_seq_one_letter_code
_entity_poly.pdbx_strand_id
1 'polypeptide(L)'
;MEEFLNKWQTLIGASLGAFLAVIGSLITYAINSANERRKERKEFLRRIEISITQSLDSTYKMRQQLKQIAQRIKDLATSAKAVTDSKTFCLDRVNFPPVREVYRDRDAPYFKVKSYYLHNKLLWIDAGIKEVNEINANFKSDFSDLIRQNELLVTLIKENQNPDPAVQRTAYVKNLESFANVIEEYIENHIPQGIEIMTQIKIYNEHLRKKYGCWFLWKHEGTKFKYFRNKTEQKKFSRNPDSLEKIDKVIQKEVDDAIKDAEERALKLSQEKQ
;
A
#
# COMPACT_ATOMS: atom_id res chain seq x y z
N MET A 1 -70.44 27.21 24.92
CA MET A 1 -69.54 27.54 23.79
C MET A 1 -68.08 27.62 24.26
N GLU A 2 -67.80 28.29 25.38
CA GLU A 2 -66.47 28.32 26.03
C GLU A 2 -65.92 26.93 26.38
N GLU A 3 -66.74 26.03 26.90
CA GLU A 3 -66.29 24.68 27.31
C GLU A 3 -65.83 23.82 26.13
N PHE A 4 -66.44 24.01 24.96
CA PHE A 4 -66.05 23.36 23.71
C PHE A 4 -64.73 23.92 23.17
N LEU A 5 -64.56 25.25 23.21
CA LEU A 5 -63.33 25.93 22.81
C LEU A 5 -62.14 25.55 23.72
N ASN A 6 -62.33 25.47 25.04
CA ASN A 6 -61.30 25.05 25.98
C ASN A 6 -60.89 23.58 25.80
N LYS A 7 -61.86 22.67 25.57
CA LYS A 7 -61.55 21.26 25.26
C LYS A 7 -60.79 21.14 23.94
N TRP A 8 -61.18 21.89 22.91
CA TRP A 8 -60.46 21.93 21.64
C TRP A 8 -59.05 22.51 21.75
N GLN A 9 -58.86 23.60 22.49
CA GLN A 9 -57.53 24.17 22.74
C GLN A 9 -56.63 23.22 23.55
N THR A 10 -57.18 22.50 24.53
CA THR A 10 -56.44 21.52 25.31
C THR A 10 -56.05 20.31 24.45
N LEU A 11 -56.96 19.85 23.58
CA LEU A 11 -56.70 18.74 22.66
C LEU A 11 -55.67 19.11 21.58
N ILE A 12 -55.78 20.30 21.00
CA ILE A 12 -54.79 20.84 20.06
C ILE A 12 -53.45 21.06 20.78
N GLY A 13 -53.43 21.63 21.98
CA GLY A 13 -52.21 21.84 22.77
C GLY A 13 -51.50 20.53 23.15
N ALA A 14 -52.25 19.52 23.58
CA ALA A 14 -51.70 18.20 23.91
C ALA A 14 -51.16 17.46 22.68
N SER A 15 -51.89 17.53 21.56
CA SER A 15 -51.45 16.92 20.29
C SER A 15 -50.27 17.67 19.66
N LEU A 16 -50.23 19.01 19.71
CA LEU A 16 -49.08 19.80 19.28
C LEU A 16 -47.86 19.54 20.16
N GLY A 17 -48.05 19.45 21.49
CA GLY A 17 -46.97 19.17 22.44
C GLY A 17 -46.33 17.81 22.20
N ALA A 18 -47.14 16.77 22.01
CA ALA A 18 -46.66 15.43 21.66
C ALA A 18 -45.96 15.41 20.28
N PHE A 19 -46.50 16.11 19.28
CA PHE A 19 -45.93 16.20 17.94
C PHE A 19 -44.59 16.94 17.93
N LEU A 20 -44.47 18.05 18.66
CA LEU A 20 -43.22 18.80 18.83
C LEU A 20 -42.16 18.00 19.59
N ALA A 21 -42.56 17.22 20.61
CA ALA A 21 -41.65 16.31 21.31
C ALA A 21 -41.10 15.22 20.38
N VAL A 22 -41.95 14.64 19.52
CA VAL A 22 -41.53 13.65 18.51
C VAL A 22 -40.59 14.30 17.48
N ILE A 23 -40.93 15.47 16.93
CA ILE A 23 -40.04 16.19 16.01
C ILE A 23 -38.70 16.54 16.69
N GLY A 24 -38.74 17.03 17.93
CA GLY A 24 -37.55 17.35 18.73
C GLY A 24 -36.66 16.12 18.94
N SER A 25 -37.24 14.96 19.24
CA SER A 25 -36.50 13.70 19.36
C SER A 25 -35.88 13.26 18.03
N LEU A 26 -36.60 13.43 16.91
CA LEU A 26 -36.10 13.09 15.57
C LEU A 26 -34.95 14.01 15.15
N ILE A 27 -35.05 15.31 15.43
CA ILE A 27 -33.98 16.28 15.18
C ILE A 27 -32.76 15.95 16.04
N THR A 28 -32.97 15.69 17.33
CA THR A 28 -31.89 15.35 18.27
C THR A 28 -31.18 14.06 17.84
N TYR A 29 -31.95 13.03 17.47
CA TYR A 29 -31.41 11.78 16.93
C TYR A 29 -30.63 12.03 15.62
N ALA A 30 -31.15 12.84 14.71
CA ALA A 30 -30.48 13.17 13.46
C ALA A 30 -29.15 13.92 13.69
N ILE A 31 -29.11 14.87 14.63
CA ILE A 31 -27.90 15.61 15.02
C ILE A 31 -26.87 14.66 15.66
N ASN A 32 -27.31 13.80 16.59
CA ASN A 32 -26.44 12.84 17.25
C ASN A 32 -25.86 11.82 16.26
N SER A 33 -26.69 11.24 15.41
CA SER A 33 -26.25 10.32 14.35
C SER A 33 -25.27 11.00 13.37
N ALA A 34 -25.52 12.27 13.01
CA ALA A 34 -24.60 13.02 12.15
C ALA A 34 -23.24 13.26 12.83
N ASN A 35 -23.23 13.54 14.13
CA ASN A 35 -22.01 13.73 14.93
C ASN A 35 -21.22 12.43 15.10
N GLU A 36 -21.88 11.31 15.38
CA GLU A 36 -21.25 9.99 15.45
C GLU A 36 -20.59 9.62 14.12
N ARG A 37 -21.31 9.75 13.00
CA ARG A 37 -20.74 9.54 11.65
C ARG A 37 -19.56 10.48 11.36
N ARG A 38 -19.49 11.68 11.96
CA ARG A 38 -18.34 12.58 11.83
C ARG A 38 -17.15 12.09 12.66
N LYS A 39 -17.37 11.62 13.88
CA LYS A 39 -16.33 11.03 14.74
C LYS A 39 -15.74 9.78 14.09
N GLU A 40 -16.60 8.87 13.65
CA GLU A 40 -16.20 7.63 12.95
C GLU A 40 -15.36 7.93 11.71
N ARG A 41 -15.77 8.89 10.88
CA ARG A 41 -14.98 9.32 9.71
C ARG A 41 -13.59 9.84 10.09
N LYS A 42 -13.48 10.65 11.14
CA LYS A 42 -12.18 11.15 11.60
C LYS A 42 -11.28 9.99 12.06
N GLU A 43 -11.87 8.99 12.70
CA GLU A 43 -11.15 7.80 13.12
C GLU A 43 -10.70 6.95 11.92
N PHE A 44 -11.54 6.79 10.88
CA PHE A 44 -11.11 6.13 9.65
C PHE A 44 -9.92 6.84 8.98
N LEU A 45 -9.96 8.18 8.85
CA LEU A 45 -8.83 8.93 8.29
C LEU A 45 -7.56 8.76 9.14
N ARG A 46 -7.69 8.68 10.47
CA ARG A 46 -6.58 8.39 11.37
C ARG A 46 -6.03 6.97 11.19
N ARG A 47 -6.91 5.96 11.13
CA ARG A 47 -6.51 4.56 10.90
C ARG A 47 -5.79 4.40 9.56
N ILE A 48 -6.28 5.05 8.51
CA ILE A 48 -5.62 5.07 7.19
C ILE A 48 -4.20 5.60 7.31
N GLU A 49 -4.01 6.73 7.98
CA GLU A 49 -2.68 7.30 8.15
C GLU A 49 -1.72 6.36 8.88
N ILE A 50 -2.17 5.76 9.98
CA ILE A 50 -1.36 4.81 10.76
C ILE A 50 -1.03 3.59 9.90
N SER A 51 -2.04 2.99 9.27
CA SER A 51 -1.88 1.82 8.42
C SER A 51 -0.88 2.08 7.29
N ILE A 52 -1.06 3.17 6.54
CA ILE A 52 -0.22 3.50 5.39
C ILE A 52 1.21 3.82 5.84
N THR A 53 1.38 4.44 7.01
CA THR A 53 2.71 4.67 7.59
C THR A 53 3.41 3.35 7.93
N GLN A 54 2.68 2.39 8.49
CA GLN A 54 3.20 1.05 8.78
C GLN A 54 3.52 0.29 7.48
N SER A 55 2.63 0.34 6.49
CA SER A 55 2.87 -0.27 5.17
C SER A 55 4.11 0.31 4.51
N LEU A 56 4.28 1.63 4.49
CA LEU A 56 5.48 2.29 3.97
C LEU A 56 6.76 1.80 4.67
N ASP A 57 6.78 1.81 6.01
CA ASP A 57 7.92 1.34 6.80
C ASP A 57 8.26 -0.13 6.50
N SER A 58 7.24 -1.00 6.43
CA SER A 58 7.45 -2.40 6.03
C SER A 58 7.97 -2.52 4.61
N THR A 59 7.47 -1.73 3.64
CA THR A 59 7.95 -1.74 2.25
C THR A 59 9.41 -1.29 2.15
N TYR A 60 9.82 -0.25 2.88
CA TYR A 60 11.23 0.16 2.92
C TYR A 60 12.11 -0.91 3.55
N LYS A 61 11.67 -1.57 4.63
CA LYS A 61 12.41 -2.67 5.26
C LYS A 61 12.53 -3.87 4.33
N MET A 62 11.43 -4.26 3.68
CA MET A 62 11.42 -5.33 2.68
C MET A 62 12.39 -5.01 1.53
N ARG A 63 12.36 -3.78 0.99
CA ARG A 63 13.30 -3.31 -0.04
C ARG A 63 14.75 -3.51 0.39
N GLN A 64 15.10 -3.12 1.62
CA GLN A 64 16.46 -3.28 2.14
C GLN A 64 16.85 -4.76 2.32
N GLN A 65 15.94 -5.59 2.84
CA GLN A 65 16.17 -7.02 3.00
C GLN A 65 16.39 -7.72 1.64
N LEU A 66 15.60 -7.35 0.62
CA LEU A 66 15.74 -7.86 -0.74
C LEU A 66 17.07 -7.41 -1.38
N LYS A 67 17.48 -6.15 -1.21
CA LYS A 67 18.81 -5.67 -1.66
C LYS A 67 19.95 -6.46 -0.99
N GLN A 68 19.86 -6.69 0.31
CA GLN A 68 20.88 -7.44 1.05
C GLN A 68 20.99 -8.88 0.57
N ILE A 69 19.88 -9.58 0.31
CA ILE A 69 19.96 -10.97 -0.18
C ILE A 69 20.48 -11.01 -1.63
N ALA A 70 20.06 -10.09 -2.50
CA ALA A 70 20.59 -10.00 -3.86
C ALA A 70 22.12 -9.81 -3.86
N GLN A 71 22.63 -8.91 -3.01
CA GLN A 71 24.07 -8.71 -2.84
C GLN A 71 24.76 -9.98 -2.33
N ARG A 72 24.23 -10.66 -1.30
CA ARG A 72 24.83 -11.89 -0.77
C ARG A 72 24.87 -13.02 -1.81
N ILE A 73 23.87 -13.10 -2.69
CA ILE A 73 23.84 -14.05 -3.80
C ILE A 73 24.93 -13.71 -4.83
N LYS A 74 25.11 -12.42 -5.15
CA LYS A 74 26.21 -11.96 -6.01
C LYS A 74 27.58 -12.26 -5.42
N ASP A 75 27.77 -12.00 -4.13
CA ASP A 75 29.03 -12.30 -3.42
C ASP A 75 29.35 -13.81 -3.46
N LEU A 76 28.31 -14.65 -3.33
CA LEU A 76 28.42 -16.10 -3.49
C LEU A 76 28.82 -16.49 -4.92
N ALA A 77 28.22 -15.86 -5.93
CA ALA A 77 28.58 -16.08 -7.33
C ALA A 77 30.03 -15.66 -7.62
N THR A 78 30.48 -14.51 -7.09
CA THR A 78 31.88 -14.05 -7.19
C THR A 78 32.84 -15.03 -6.52
N SER A 79 32.48 -15.53 -5.33
CA SER A 79 33.28 -16.53 -4.61
C SER A 79 33.40 -17.84 -5.41
N ALA A 80 32.30 -18.29 -6.02
CA ALA A 80 32.29 -19.47 -6.89
C ALA A 80 33.11 -19.27 -8.17
N LYS A 81 33.13 -18.06 -8.75
CA LYS A 81 34.00 -17.71 -9.90
C LYS A 81 35.49 -17.75 -9.53
N ALA A 82 35.84 -17.40 -8.30
CA ALA A 82 37.22 -17.35 -7.83
C ALA A 82 37.83 -18.75 -7.59
N VAL A 83 37.03 -19.81 -7.59
CA VAL A 83 37.51 -21.19 -7.43
C VAL A 83 38.28 -21.62 -8.69
N THR A 84 39.60 -21.75 -8.57
CA THR A 84 40.50 -22.12 -9.67
C THR A 84 40.74 -23.62 -9.81
N ASP A 85 40.45 -24.41 -8.78
CA ASP A 85 40.66 -25.86 -8.80
C ASP A 85 39.72 -26.55 -9.78
N SER A 86 40.23 -27.31 -10.76
CA SER A 86 39.42 -28.00 -11.78
C SER A 86 38.62 -29.19 -11.25
N LYS A 87 38.88 -29.65 -10.02
CA LYS A 87 38.22 -30.84 -9.44
C LYS A 87 37.08 -30.52 -8.47
N THR A 88 36.92 -29.26 -8.08
CA THR A 88 35.98 -28.87 -7.02
C THR A 88 34.64 -28.39 -7.59
N PHE A 89 33.54 -29.00 -7.14
CA PHE A 89 32.17 -28.54 -7.42
C PHE A 89 31.77 -27.42 -6.45
N CYS A 90 30.94 -26.47 -6.91
CA CYS A 90 30.39 -25.42 -6.04
C CYS A 90 28.97 -25.77 -5.60
N LEU A 91 28.78 -25.86 -4.28
CA LEU A 91 27.49 -26.13 -3.64
C LEU A 91 27.24 -25.24 -2.41
N ASP A 92 28.08 -24.22 -2.23
CA ASP A 92 27.94 -23.25 -1.14
C ASP A 92 26.56 -22.59 -1.19
N ARG A 93 26.05 -22.14 -0.04
CA ARG A 93 24.68 -21.62 0.06
C ARG A 93 24.65 -20.40 0.94
N VAL A 94 23.76 -19.48 0.58
CA VAL A 94 23.32 -18.39 1.45
C VAL A 94 21.92 -18.70 1.94
N ASN A 95 21.65 -18.44 3.22
CA ASN A 95 20.31 -18.57 3.77
C ASN A 95 19.44 -17.41 3.28
N PHE A 96 18.25 -17.72 2.74
CA PHE A 96 17.26 -16.70 2.43
C PHE A 96 16.71 -16.13 3.75
N PRO A 97 16.91 -14.84 4.05
CA PRO A 97 16.50 -14.27 5.32
C PRO A 97 14.97 -14.22 5.42
N PRO A 98 14.40 -14.15 6.63
CA PRO A 98 12.98 -13.86 6.79
C PRO A 98 12.71 -12.43 6.31
N VAL A 99 12.21 -12.30 5.09
CA VAL A 99 11.74 -11.03 4.54
C VAL A 99 10.36 -10.75 5.13
N ARG A 100 10.21 -9.61 5.82
CA ARG A 100 8.94 -9.26 6.46
C ARG A 100 7.89 -8.93 5.40
N GLU A 101 6.69 -9.44 5.59
CA GLU A 101 5.53 -9.04 4.81
C GLU A 101 5.22 -7.55 5.01
N VAL A 102 4.76 -6.92 3.94
CA VAL A 102 4.23 -5.57 3.99
C VAL A 102 2.93 -5.59 4.79
N TYR A 103 2.84 -4.70 5.78
CA TYR A 103 1.66 -4.60 6.64
C TYR A 103 0.42 -4.25 5.81
N ARG A 104 -0.69 -4.93 6.08
CA ARG A 104 -1.98 -4.76 5.40
C ARG A 104 -3.11 -4.62 6.41
N ASP A 105 -3.75 -3.46 6.48
CA ASP A 105 -5.02 -3.30 7.20
C ASP A 105 -6.17 -3.82 6.32
N ARG A 106 -6.70 -4.99 6.67
CA ARG A 106 -7.79 -5.66 5.94
C ARG A 106 -9.10 -4.87 5.96
N ASP A 107 -9.26 -3.95 6.93
CA ASP A 107 -10.47 -3.14 7.03
C ASP A 107 -10.40 -1.89 6.14
N ALA A 108 -9.21 -1.47 5.72
CA ALA A 108 -9.01 -0.19 5.03
C ALA A 108 -9.86 -0.01 3.76
N PRO A 109 -10.03 -1.03 2.91
CA PRO A 109 -10.98 -0.99 1.79
C PRO A 109 -12.43 -0.65 2.17
N TYR A 110 -12.86 -0.99 3.38
CA TYR A 110 -14.24 -0.85 3.82
C TYR A 110 -14.53 0.49 4.52
N PHE A 111 -13.52 1.34 4.71
CA PHE A 111 -13.68 2.62 5.38
C PHE A 111 -14.51 3.63 4.58
N LYS A 112 -15.47 4.27 5.25
CA LYS A 112 -16.39 5.25 4.63
C LYS A 112 -15.83 6.68 4.67
N VAL A 113 -14.80 6.97 3.87
CA VAL A 113 -14.04 8.24 3.89
C VAL A 113 -14.66 9.42 3.12
N LYS A 114 -15.74 9.22 2.37
CA LYS A 114 -16.38 10.25 1.51
C LYS A 114 -15.47 10.89 0.45
N SER A 115 -14.33 10.26 0.14
CA SER A 115 -13.42 10.64 -0.93
C SER A 115 -13.34 9.46 -1.90
N TYR A 116 -13.64 9.73 -3.17
CA TYR A 116 -13.51 8.76 -4.26
C TYR A 116 -12.05 8.47 -4.54
N TYR A 117 -11.20 9.49 -4.55
CA TYR A 117 -9.76 9.32 -4.81
C TYR A 117 -9.12 8.44 -3.73
N LEU A 118 -9.32 8.79 -2.46
CA LEU A 118 -8.75 8.06 -1.33
C LEU A 118 -9.24 6.61 -1.28
N HIS A 119 -10.54 6.38 -1.53
CA HIS A 119 -11.09 5.04 -1.56
C HIS A 119 -10.47 4.17 -2.68
N ASN A 120 -10.32 4.69 -3.90
CA ASN A 120 -9.71 3.94 -4.99
C ASN A 120 -8.23 3.64 -4.73
N LYS A 121 -7.46 4.62 -4.25
CA LYS A 121 -6.05 4.40 -3.91
C LYS A 121 -5.89 3.37 -2.77
N LEU A 122 -6.82 3.34 -1.81
CA LEU A 122 -6.86 2.29 -0.77
C LEU A 122 -7.12 0.89 -1.35
N LEU A 123 -8.00 0.77 -2.36
CA LEU A 123 -8.23 -0.50 -3.05
C LEU A 123 -7.00 -0.94 -3.84
N TRP A 124 -6.35 -0.01 -4.54
CA TRP A 124 -5.14 -0.31 -5.31
C TRP A 124 -4.00 -0.77 -4.42
N ILE A 125 -3.78 -0.08 -3.30
CA ILE A 125 -2.70 -0.49 -2.38
C ILE A 125 -3.03 -1.79 -1.65
N ASP A 126 -4.30 -2.07 -1.34
CA ASP A 126 -4.70 -3.36 -0.76
C ASP A 126 -4.37 -4.53 -1.69
N ALA A 127 -4.72 -4.40 -2.98
CA ALA A 127 -4.38 -5.38 -4.01
C ALA A 127 -2.85 -5.47 -4.21
N GLY A 128 -2.17 -4.34 -4.32
CA GLY A 128 -0.72 -4.29 -4.52
C GLY A 128 0.07 -4.89 -3.36
N ILE A 129 -0.33 -4.64 -2.10
CA ILE A 129 0.31 -5.26 -0.93
C ILE A 129 0.10 -6.77 -0.93
N LYS A 130 -1.09 -7.25 -1.32
CA LYS A 130 -1.36 -8.68 -1.43
C LYS A 130 -0.42 -9.33 -2.45
N GLU A 131 -0.32 -8.75 -3.64
CA GLU A 131 0.56 -9.23 -4.71
C GLU A 131 2.04 -9.20 -4.29
N VAL A 132 2.51 -8.11 -3.69
CA VAL A 132 3.88 -7.98 -3.18
C VAL A 132 4.20 -9.07 -2.16
N ASN A 133 3.30 -9.34 -1.22
CA ASN A 133 3.52 -10.39 -0.22
C ASN A 133 3.55 -11.79 -0.85
N GLU A 134 2.73 -12.06 -1.87
CA GLU A 134 2.75 -13.31 -2.64
C GLU A 134 4.06 -13.47 -3.42
N ILE A 135 4.51 -12.44 -4.14
CA ILE A 135 5.79 -12.44 -4.87
C ILE A 135 6.96 -12.69 -3.91
N ASN A 136 6.97 -12.01 -2.76
CA ASN A 136 8.02 -12.20 -1.76
C ASN A 136 8.05 -13.64 -1.18
N ALA A 137 6.88 -14.25 -0.97
CA ALA A 137 6.80 -15.65 -0.59
C ALA A 137 7.34 -16.58 -1.69
N ASN A 138 7.04 -16.27 -2.96
CA ASN A 138 7.52 -17.02 -4.11
C ASN A 138 9.05 -16.94 -4.25
N PHE A 139 9.68 -15.78 -4.03
CA PHE A 139 11.15 -15.69 -4.08
C PHE A 139 11.86 -16.68 -3.16
N LYS A 140 11.32 -16.89 -1.95
CA LYS A 140 11.90 -17.89 -1.04
C LYS A 140 11.76 -19.32 -1.60
N SER A 141 10.61 -19.64 -2.18
CA SER A 141 10.37 -20.94 -2.80
C SER A 141 11.28 -21.14 -4.01
N ASP A 142 11.30 -20.17 -4.93
CA ASP A 142 12.08 -20.20 -6.17
C ASP A 142 13.57 -20.31 -5.90
N PHE A 143 14.07 -19.61 -4.87
CA PHE A 143 15.46 -19.75 -4.45
C PHE A 143 15.76 -21.15 -3.92
N SER A 144 14.86 -21.72 -3.13
CA SER A 144 15.02 -23.09 -2.61
C SER A 144 15.01 -24.12 -3.73
N ASP A 145 14.17 -23.93 -4.74
CA ASP A 145 14.13 -24.77 -5.94
C ASP A 145 15.38 -24.64 -6.80
N LEU A 146 15.91 -23.43 -6.97
CA LEU A 146 17.17 -23.19 -7.67
C LEU A 146 18.34 -23.90 -6.99
N ILE A 147 18.42 -23.85 -5.66
CA ILE A 147 19.42 -24.59 -4.89
C ILE A 147 19.27 -26.10 -5.11
N ARG A 148 18.04 -26.63 -5.04
CA ARG A 148 17.75 -28.05 -5.29
C ARG A 148 18.15 -28.49 -6.70
N GLN A 149 17.86 -27.69 -7.73
CA GLN A 149 18.25 -27.97 -9.12
C GLN A 149 19.77 -28.03 -9.27
N ASN A 150 20.49 -27.13 -8.62
CA ASN A 150 21.96 -27.13 -8.63
C ASN A 150 22.55 -28.37 -7.94
N GLU A 151 21.94 -28.87 -6.87
CA GLU A 151 22.33 -30.13 -6.22
C GLU A 151 22.13 -31.34 -7.14
N LEU A 152 20.96 -31.43 -7.78
CA LEU A 152 20.65 -32.50 -8.75
C LEU A 152 21.63 -32.49 -9.92
N LEU A 153 22.00 -31.31 -10.42
CA LEU A 153 23.00 -31.16 -11.49
C LEU A 153 24.35 -31.76 -11.09
N VAL A 154 24.79 -31.57 -9.83
CA VAL A 154 26.03 -32.19 -9.34
C VAL A 154 25.92 -33.71 -9.30
N THR A 155 24.79 -34.24 -8.84
CA THR A 155 24.55 -35.70 -8.81
C THR A 155 24.63 -36.30 -10.22
N LEU A 156 23.93 -35.70 -11.19
CA LEU A 156 23.93 -36.16 -12.58
C LEU A 156 25.32 -36.09 -13.23
N ILE A 157 26.10 -35.03 -12.93
CA ILE A 157 27.46 -34.89 -13.47
C ILE A 157 28.41 -35.93 -12.85
N LYS A 158 28.25 -36.25 -11.56
CA LYS A 158 29.03 -37.31 -10.89
C LYS A 158 28.70 -38.71 -11.39
N GLU A 159 27.47 -38.94 -11.82
CA GLU A 159 27.03 -40.22 -12.41
C GLU A 159 27.50 -40.40 -13.87
N ASN A 160 27.87 -39.32 -14.56
CA ASN A 160 28.48 -39.39 -15.89
C ASN A 160 29.94 -39.85 -15.85
N GLN A 161 30.38 -40.59 -16.87
CA GLN A 161 31.74 -41.15 -16.95
C GLN A 161 32.87 -40.09 -16.98
N ASN A 162 32.56 -38.84 -17.35
CA ASN A 162 33.50 -37.71 -17.35
C ASN A 162 32.85 -36.49 -16.67
N PRO A 163 32.91 -36.37 -15.33
CA PRO A 163 32.42 -35.19 -14.63
C PRO A 163 33.24 -33.96 -15.01
N ASP A 164 32.58 -32.87 -15.38
CA ASP A 164 33.20 -31.55 -15.62
C ASP A 164 32.72 -30.52 -14.57
N PRO A 165 33.48 -30.35 -13.46
CA PRO A 165 33.17 -29.37 -12.43
C PRO A 165 33.19 -27.92 -12.94
N ALA A 166 33.95 -27.61 -14.00
CA ALA A 166 34.04 -26.23 -14.52
C ALA A 166 32.74 -25.83 -15.23
N VAL A 167 32.13 -26.76 -15.98
CA VAL A 167 30.80 -26.56 -16.58
C VAL A 167 29.74 -26.39 -15.50
N GLN A 168 29.78 -27.21 -14.44
CA GLN A 168 28.86 -27.08 -13.30
C GLN A 168 28.97 -25.72 -12.63
N ARG A 169 30.20 -25.26 -12.33
CA ARG A 169 30.43 -23.94 -11.73
C ARG A 169 29.89 -22.82 -12.59
N THR A 170 30.10 -22.88 -13.90
CA THR A 170 29.60 -21.87 -14.84
C THR A 170 28.07 -21.78 -14.81
N ALA A 171 27.38 -22.94 -14.82
CA ALA A 171 25.93 -22.99 -14.71
C ALA A 171 25.44 -22.49 -13.34
N TYR A 172 26.06 -22.93 -12.26
CA TYR A 172 25.73 -22.52 -10.89
C TYR A 172 25.84 -21.00 -10.71
N VAL A 173 26.96 -20.41 -11.14
CA VAL A 173 27.20 -18.97 -11.12
C VAL A 173 26.14 -18.22 -11.93
N LYS A 174 25.85 -18.67 -13.15
CA LYS A 174 24.84 -18.06 -14.01
C LYS A 174 23.45 -18.08 -13.35
N ASN A 175 23.09 -19.19 -12.71
CA ASN A 175 21.82 -19.33 -12.00
C ASN A 175 21.72 -18.35 -10.82
N LEU A 176 22.78 -18.24 -10.00
CA LEU A 176 22.83 -17.27 -8.90
C LEU A 176 22.72 -15.82 -9.39
N GLU A 177 23.48 -15.44 -10.41
CA GLU A 177 23.46 -14.09 -10.98
C GLU A 177 22.09 -13.77 -11.59
N SER A 178 21.49 -14.71 -12.31
CA SER A 178 20.15 -14.55 -12.86
C SER A 178 19.11 -14.31 -11.77
N PHE A 179 19.18 -15.06 -10.67
CA PHE A 179 18.23 -14.90 -9.57
C PHE A 179 18.40 -13.57 -8.83
N ALA A 180 19.65 -13.16 -8.57
CA ALA A 180 19.94 -11.85 -7.98
C ALA A 180 19.42 -10.70 -8.86
N ASN A 181 19.59 -10.80 -10.19
CA ASN A 181 19.11 -9.79 -11.13
C ASN A 181 17.58 -9.69 -11.14
N VAL A 182 16.86 -10.82 -11.05
CA VAL A 182 15.38 -10.81 -10.95
C VAL A 182 14.92 -10.07 -9.69
N ILE A 183 15.60 -10.27 -8.55
CA ILE A 183 15.29 -9.53 -7.32
C ILE A 183 15.53 -8.03 -7.51
N GLU A 184 16.65 -7.65 -8.11
CA GLU A 184 16.99 -6.24 -8.35
C GLU A 184 16.00 -5.57 -9.31
N GLU A 185 15.67 -6.23 -10.42
CA GLU A 185 14.68 -5.76 -11.39
C GLU A 185 13.31 -5.56 -10.71
N TYR A 186 12.91 -6.48 -9.84
CA TYR A 186 11.69 -6.33 -9.05
C TYR A 186 11.74 -5.10 -8.13
N ILE A 187 12.86 -4.90 -7.44
CA ILE A 187 13.07 -3.75 -6.55
C ILE A 187 13.03 -2.44 -7.33
N GLU A 188 13.62 -2.38 -8.51
CA GLU A 188 13.72 -1.16 -9.31
C GLU A 188 12.39 -0.80 -9.97
N ASN A 189 11.65 -1.79 -10.48
CA ASN A 189 10.47 -1.52 -11.28
C ASN A 189 9.16 -1.45 -10.48
N HIS A 190 9.02 -2.20 -9.38
CA HIS A 190 7.72 -2.35 -8.70
C HIS A 190 7.65 -1.66 -7.34
N ILE A 191 8.72 -1.66 -6.55
CA ILE A 191 8.71 -1.06 -5.20
C ILE A 191 8.49 0.46 -5.23
N PRO A 192 9.13 1.26 -6.11
CA PRO A 192 8.96 2.70 -6.15
C PRO A 192 7.51 3.12 -6.40
N GLN A 193 6.82 2.43 -7.31
CA GLN A 193 5.41 2.70 -7.60
C GLN A 193 4.52 2.48 -6.37
N GLY A 194 4.76 1.40 -5.61
CA GLY A 194 4.04 1.15 -4.35
C GLY A 194 4.28 2.24 -3.31
N ILE A 195 5.53 2.69 -3.16
CA ILE A 195 5.91 3.81 -2.27
C ILE A 195 5.20 5.10 -2.69
N GLU A 196 5.16 5.39 -4.00
CA GLU A 196 4.49 6.58 -4.54
C GLU A 196 3.00 6.58 -4.21
N ILE A 197 2.28 5.49 -4.50
CA ILE A 197 0.85 5.37 -4.22
C ILE A 197 0.55 5.53 -2.72
N MET A 198 1.33 4.90 -1.86
CA MET A 198 1.17 5.06 -0.40
C MET A 198 1.45 6.49 0.06
N THR A 199 2.43 7.16 -0.53
CA THR A 199 2.78 8.55 -0.20
C THR A 199 1.68 9.52 -0.67
N GLN A 200 1.13 9.29 -1.87
CA GLN A 200 -0.06 9.99 -2.37
C GLN A 200 -1.25 9.86 -1.42
N ILE A 201 -1.53 8.63 -0.94
CA ILE A 201 -2.58 8.39 0.06
C ILE A 201 -2.32 9.20 1.33
N LYS A 202 -1.09 9.19 1.84
CA LYS A 202 -0.71 9.88 3.08
C LYS A 202 -0.92 11.39 2.97
N ILE A 203 -0.41 12.02 1.91
CA ILE A 203 -0.52 13.45 1.67
C ILE A 203 -1.97 13.86 1.43
N TYR A 204 -2.70 13.11 0.59
CA TYR A 204 -4.10 13.40 0.34
C TYR A 204 -4.94 13.30 1.62
N ASN A 205 -4.70 12.28 2.43
CA ASN A 205 -5.37 12.09 3.71
C ASN A 205 -5.05 13.23 4.71
N GLU A 206 -3.82 13.74 4.72
CA GLU A 206 -3.47 14.93 5.51
C GLU A 206 -4.31 16.15 5.11
N HIS A 207 -4.45 16.41 3.81
CA HIS A 207 -5.30 17.51 3.31
C HIS A 207 -6.76 17.34 3.75
N LEU A 208 -7.29 16.12 3.79
CA LEU A 208 -8.65 15.85 4.29
C LEU A 208 -8.80 16.06 5.81
N ARG A 209 -7.75 15.82 6.59
CA ARG A 209 -7.76 15.99 8.06
C ARG A 209 -7.65 17.45 8.51
N LYS A 210 -7.11 18.34 7.66
CA LYS A 210 -7.01 19.79 7.96
C LYS A 210 -8.38 20.42 8.24
N LYS A 211 -8.38 21.54 8.99
CA LYS A 211 -9.61 22.28 9.36
C LYS A 211 -10.50 22.62 8.15
N TYR A 212 -9.89 22.88 6.99
CA TYR A 212 -10.56 23.18 5.73
C TYR A 212 -10.54 22.01 4.74
N GLY A 213 -10.34 20.77 5.21
CA GLY A 213 -10.28 19.58 4.36
C GLY A 213 -11.56 19.33 3.56
N CYS A 214 -12.72 19.75 4.05
CA CYS A 214 -13.96 19.74 3.28
C CYS A 214 -13.89 20.66 2.04
N TRP A 215 -13.17 21.79 2.10
CA TRP A 215 -12.95 22.67 0.95
C TRP A 215 -11.97 22.05 -0.05
N PHE A 216 -10.92 21.38 0.43
CA PHE A 216 -10.00 20.63 -0.43
C PHE A 216 -10.71 19.49 -1.17
N LEU A 217 -11.42 18.62 -0.43
CA LEU A 217 -12.27 17.56 -1.00
C LEU A 217 -13.25 18.15 -2.00
N TRP A 218 -13.87 19.27 -1.65
CA TRP A 218 -14.80 19.94 -2.52
C TRP A 218 -14.14 20.44 -3.82
N LYS A 219 -13.02 21.17 -3.73
CA LYS A 219 -12.28 21.75 -4.85
C LYS A 219 -11.77 20.70 -5.84
N HIS A 220 -11.37 19.53 -5.33
CA HIS A 220 -10.69 18.50 -6.14
C HIS A 220 -11.60 17.33 -6.54
N GLU A 221 -12.65 17.00 -5.78
CA GLU A 221 -13.57 15.90 -6.09
C GLU A 221 -15.04 16.33 -6.33
N GLY A 222 -15.41 17.58 -6.06
CA GLY A 222 -16.67 18.16 -6.55
C GLY A 222 -17.96 17.57 -5.97
N THR A 223 -18.02 17.27 -4.67
CA THR A 223 -19.14 16.52 -4.05
C THR A 223 -20.50 17.24 -3.91
N LYS A 224 -20.78 18.32 -4.69
CA LYS A 224 -22.13 18.89 -4.90
C LYS A 224 -22.24 19.52 -6.29
N PHE A 225 -23.45 19.47 -6.88
CA PHE A 225 -23.84 19.99 -8.22
C PHE A 225 -23.41 21.44 -8.55
N LYS A 226 -22.92 22.20 -7.57
CA LYS A 226 -22.47 23.58 -7.70
C LYS A 226 -21.11 23.73 -8.41
N TYR A 227 -20.41 22.63 -8.68
CA TYR A 227 -18.95 22.67 -8.93
C TYR A 227 -18.42 21.84 -10.08
N PHE A 228 -19.29 21.01 -10.65
CA PHE A 228 -19.26 20.73 -12.08
C PHE A 228 -20.31 21.65 -12.68
N ARG A 229 -20.02 22.27 -13.83
CA ARG A 229 -20.99 23.17 -14.47
C ARG A 229 -22.31 22.44 -14.77
N ASN A 230 -22.26 21.11 -14.92
CA ASN A 230 -23.42 20.28 -15.16
C ASN A 230 -23.19 18.79 -14.78
N LYS A 231 -24.29 18.02 -14.78
CA LYS A 231 -24.33 16.56 -14.57
C LYS A 231 -23.52 15.77 -15.61
N THR A 232 -23.20 16.39 -16.75
CA THR A 232 -22.43 15.78 -17.85
C THR A 232 -20.94 15.75 -17.53
N GLU A 233 -20.38 16.82 -16.96
CA GLU A 233 -18.99 16.85 -16.46
C GLU A 233 -18.79 15.90 -15.28
N GLN A 234 -19.77 15.81 -14.37
CA GLN A 234 -19.76 14.80 -13.32
C GLN A 234 -19.77 13.38 -13.89
N LYS A 235 -20.61 13.12 -14.90
CA LYS A 235 -20.64 11.82 -15.60
C LYS A 235 -19.32 11.52 -16.32
N LYS A 236 -18.70 12.51 -16.96
CA LYS A 236 -17.37 12.38 -17.59
C LYS A 236 -16.30 12.07 -16.55
N PHE A 237 -16.30 12.76 -15.41
CA PHE A 237 -15.39 12.52 -14.30
C PHE A 237 -15.53 11.09 -13.73
N SER A 238 -16.76 10.63 -13.48
CA SER A 238 -17.02 9.28 -12.97
C SER A 238 -16.71 8.15 -13.96
N ARG A 239 -16.55 8.47 -15.25
CA ARG A 239 -16.39 7.49 -16.34
C ARG A 239 -14.98 7.47 -16.94
N ASN A 240 -14.06 8.32 -16.48
CA ASN A 240 -12.73 8.45 -17.07
C ASN A 240 -11.63 8.30 -15.99
N PRO A 241 -10.66 7.37 -16.15
CA PRO A 241 -9.55 7.18 -15.21
C PRO A 241 -8.69 8.44 -15.01
N ASP A 242 -8.62 9.32 -16.02
CA ASP A 242 -7.90 10.61 -16.01
C ASP A 242 -8.28 11.53 -14.81
N SER A 243 -9.44 11.29 -14.20
CA SER A 243 -9.91 12.02 -13.02
C SER A 243 -9.00 11.85 -11.80
N LEU A 244 -8.41 10.66 -11.62
CA LEU A 244 -7.48 10.38 -10.53
C LEU A 244 -6.11 11.01 -10.81
N GLU A 245 -5.65 10.97 -12.06
CA GLU A 245 -4.38 11.57 -12.50
C GLU A 245 -4.34 13.08 -12.28
N LYS A 246 -5.48 13.76 -12.41
CA LYS A 246 -5.57 15.19 -12.10
C LYS A 246 -5.23 15.49 -10.64
N ILE A 247 -5.68 14.64 -9.72
CA ILE A 247 -5.41 14.80 -8.28
C ILE A 247 -3.96 14.44 -7.99
N ASP A 248 -3.43 13.38 -8.60
CA ASP A 248 -2.02 13.01 -8.51
C ASP A 248 -1.13 14.20 -8.90
N LYS A 249 -1.40 14.85 -10.03
CA LYS A 249 -0.69 16.07 -10.49
C LYS A 249 -0.74 17.23 -9.50
N VAL A 250 -1.83 17.38 -8.73
CA VAL A 250 -1.96 18.46 -7.74
C VAL A 250 -1.03 18.24 -6.54
N ILE A 251 -0.90 16.98 -6.11
CA ILE A 251 -0.08 16.63 -4.94
C ILE A 251 1.33 16.17 -5.30
N GLN A 252 1.65 16.02 -6.59
CA GLN A 252 2.89 15.40 -7.06
C GLN A 252 4.14 16.01 -6.43
N LYS A 253 4.23 17.35 -6.39
CA LYS A 253 5.40 18.00 -5.80
C LYS A 253 5.58 17.63 -4.32
N GLU A 254 4.50 17.63 -3.54
CA GLU A 254 4.54 17.23 -2.13
C GLU A 254 4.92 15.75 -1.99
N VAL A 255 4.49 14.90 -2.93
CA VAL A 255 4.83 13.47 -2.98
C VAL A 255 6.32 13.29 -3.27
N ASP A 256 6.82 13.93 -4.31
CA ASP A 256 8.24 13.85 -4.73
C ASP A 256 9.16 14.34 -3.60
N ASP A 257 8.82 15.48 -2.99
CA ASP A 257 9.56 16.04 -1.85
C ASP A 257 9.56 15.06 -0.66
N ALA A 258 8.41 14.46 -0.33
CA ALA A 258 8.30 13.51 0.78
C ALA A 258 9.05 12.19 0.52
N ILE A 259 9.04 11.68 -0.71
CA ILE A 259 9.81 10.49 -1.10
C ILE A 259 11.30 10.80 -0.99
N LYS A 260 11.75 11.92 -1.57
CA LYS A 260 13.15 12.34 -1.52
C LYS A 260 13.66 12.46 -0.09
N ASP A 261 12.90 13.12 0.79
CA ASP A 261 13.23 13.26 2.21
C ASP A 261 13.29 11.90 2.94
N ALA A 262 12.41 10.95 2.57
CA ALA A 262 12.45 9.59 3.12
C ALA A 262 13.69 8.82 2.65
N GLU A 263 14.06 8.94 1.38
CA GLU A 263 15.25 8.29 0.82
C GLU A 263 16.55 8.85 1.37
N GLU A 264 16.67 10.17 1.50
CA GLU A 264 17.84 10.82 2.11
C GLU A 264 18.03 10.38 3.58
N ARG A 265 16.94 10.27 4.34
CA ARG A 265 16.99 9.74 5.72
C ARG A 265 17.41 8.28 5.76
N ALA A 266 16.88 7.45 4.86
CA ALA A 266 17.26 6.04 4.78
C ALA A 266 18.75 5.86 4.44
N LEU A 267 19.29 6.68 3.54
CA LEU A 267 20.71 6.69 3.18
C LEU A 267 21.60 7.04 4.39
N LYS A 268 21.29 8.11 5.12
CA LYS A 268 22.03 8.50 6.33
C LYS A 268 22.07 7.38 7.38
N LEU A 269 20.92 6.76 7.66
CA LEU A 269 20.81 5.67 8.63
C LEU A 269 21.56 4.40 8.21
N SER A 270 21.77 4.18 6.91
CA SER A 270 22.58 3.06 6.41
C SER A 270 24.09 3.31 6.55
N GLN A 271 24.52 4.56 6.44
CA GLN A 271 25.92 4.98 6.60
C GLN A 271 26.37 4.99 8.06
N GLU A 272 25.48 5.32 9.00
CA GLU A 272 25.76 5.29 10.44
C GLU A 272 25.83 3.88 11.05
N LYS A 273 25.37 2.86 10.30
CA LYS A 273 25.38 1.45 10.73
C LYS A 273 26.51 0.61 10.13
N GLN A 274 27.31 1.18 9.23
CA GLN A 274 28.55 0.61 8.72
C GLN A 274 29.73 1.09 9.54
#